data_AF-A0A973EG59-F1
#
_entry.id   AF-A0A973EG59-F1
#
_cell.length_a   1.000
_cell.length_b   1.000
_cell.length_c   1.000
_cell.angle_alpha   90.00
_cell.angle_beta   90.00
_cell.angle_gamma   90.00
#
_symmetry.space_group_name_H-M   'P 1'
#
loop_
_entity.id
_entity.type
_entity.pdbx_description
1 polymer ?
#
loop_
_entity_poly.entity_id
_entity_poly.type
_entity_poly.pdbx_seq_one_letter_code
_entity_poly.pdbx_strand_id
1 'polypeptide(L)'
;MASLALAIVVSSSASAQSNTANEAMMNLVLQVQQLQDEIRMLRGQLEEQGFEIEDLKRRQRDQYLDLDQRLGELGTGASVPQSVPGVSVPPVGDAAAPAALGATPATGATVAVPVIRPDVGPATPVATAGAQDLPAVSERPDAASAVTSIAAPQATTSVTTATPEMEQAAYDAAFQSLRDLRYADASRGFQDFLRQYGDSALAGNAQYWLGESY
;
A
#
# COMPACT_ATOMS: atom_id res chain seq x y z
N MET A 1 18.29 78.51 -21.13
CA MET A 1 18.67 77.18 -21.68
C MET A 1 19.33 76.42 -20.54
N ALA A 2 18.87 75.31 -19.97
CA ALA A 2 17.75 74.42 -20.22
C ALA A 2 17.44 73.68 -18.91
N SER A 3 16.18 73.27 -18.75
CA SER A 3 15.57 72.72 -17.55
C SER A 3 15.85 71.23 -17.33
N LEU A 4 16.04 70.86 -16.06
CA LEU A 4 15.32 69.80 -15.32
C LEU A 4 14.91 68.51 -16.07
N ALA A 5 15.55 67.36 -15.76
CA ALA A 5 14.94 66.02 -15.87
C ALA A 5 15.83 64.93 -15.24
N LEU A 6 15.77 64.75 -13.91
CA LEU A 6 16.32 63.57 -13.25
C LEU A 6 15.42 63.19 -12.06
N ALA A 7 14.35 62.42 -12.31
CA ALA A 7 13.60 61.69 -11.27
C ALA A 7 12.46 60.82 -11.86
N ILE A 8 12.70 59.98 -12.88
CA ILE A 8 11.72 58.95 -13.26
C ILE A 8 12.46 57.68 -13.70
N VAL A 9 12.89 56.86 -12.75
CA VAL A 9 13.20 55.44 -13.05
C VAL A 9 12.80 54.47 -11.94
N VAL A 10 12.43 54.97 -10.75
CA VAL A 10 12.04 54.14 -9.60
C VAL A 10 10.55 53.74 -9.58
N SER A 11 9.67 54.48 -10.26
CA SER A 11 8.21 54.23 -10.21
C SER A 11 7.73 53.05 -11.07
N SER A 12 8.54 52.60 -12.03
CA SER A 12 8.20 51.52 -12.96
C SER A 12 8.32 50.12 -12.32
N SER A 13 9.24 49.94 -11.36
CA SER A 13 9.47 48.65 -10.69
C SER A 13 8.42 48.35 -9.63
N ALA A 14 7.87 49.36 -8.94
CA ALA A 14 6.79 49.18 -7.97
C ALA A 14 5.47 48.75 -8.63
N SER A 15 5.18 49.26 -9.83
CA SER A 15 4.01 48.89 -10.63
C SER A 15 4.17 47.52 -11.33
N ALA A 16 5.39 47.14 -11.69
CA ALA A 16 5.70 45.78 -12.15
C ALA A 16 5.56 44.75 -11.01
N GLN A 17 5.98 45.07 -9.79
CA GLN A 17 5.86 44.22 -8.60
C GLN A 17 4.41 44.08 -8.12
N SER A 18 3.59 45.13 -8.22
CA SER A 18 2.15 45.02 -7.96
C SER A 18 1.42 44.18 -9.01
N ASN A 19 1.83 44.27 -10.28
CA ASN A 19 1.27 43.43 -11.34
C ASN A 19 1.64 41.96 -11.16
N THR A 20 2.88 41.64 -10.80
CA THR A 20 3.28 40.24 -10.51
C THR A 20 2.60 39.70 -9.25
N ALA A 21 2.39 40.52 -8.23
CA ALA A 21 1.62 40.13 -7.05
C ALA A 21 0.14 39.85 -7.39
N ASN A 22 -0.45 40.65 -8.28
CA ASN A 22 -1.81 40.44 -8.76
C ASN A 22 -1.91 39.22 -9.69
N GLU A 23 -0.88 38.96 -10.49
CA GLU A 23 -0.76 37.79 -11.36
C GLU A 23 -0.57 36.49 -10.55
N ALA A 24 0.21 36.52 -9.47
CA ALA A 24 0.35 35.43 -8.52
C ALA A 24 -0.96 35.15 -7.76
N MET A 25 -1.69 36.21 -7.37
CA MET A 25 -3.03 36.08 -6.77
C MET A 25 -4.03 35.45 -7.76
N MET A 26 -3.98 35.86 -9.03
CA MET A 26 -4.82 35.31 -10.08
C MET A 26 -4.45 33.84 -10.38
N ASN A 27 -3.17 33.50 -10.35
CA ASN A 27 -2.69 32.11 -10.45
C ASN A 27 -3.17 31.25 -9.28
N LEU A 28 -3.14 31.78 -8.06
CA LEU A 28 -3.63 31.08 -6.87
C LEU A 28 -5.14 30.84 -6.94
N VAL A 29 -5.92 31.82 -7.40
CA VAL A 29 -7.37 31.68 -7.59
C VAL A 29 -7.69 30.64 -8.67
N LEU A 30 -6.87 30.54 -9.72
CA LEU A 30 -7.00 29.48 -10.73
C LEU A 30 -6.64 28.11 -10.16
N GLN A 31 -5.59 28.03 -9.35
CA GLN A 31 -5.18 26.78 -8.71
C GLN A 31 -6.23 26.28 -7.71
N VAL A 32 -6.85 27.18 -6.94
CA VAL A 32 -7.95 26.83 -6.03
C VAL A 32 -9.18 26.36 -6.80
N GLN A 33 -9.45 26.91 -7.98
CA GLN A 33 -10.52 26.39 -8.85
C GLN A 33 -10.19 25.00 -9.39
N GLN A 34 -8.97 24.80 -9.87
CA GLN A 34 -8.50 23.50 -10.38
C GLN A 34 -8.59 22.40 -9.30
N LEU A 35 -8.13 22.69 -8.08
CA LEU A 35 -8.21 21.74 -6.97
C LEU A 35 -9.65 21.38 -6.60
N GLN A 36 -10.57 22.35 -6.66
CA GLN A 36 -11.99 22.09 -6.41
C GLN A 36 -12.61 21.17 -7.47
N ASP A 37 -12.22 21.32 -8.73
CA ASP A 37 -12.67 20.44 -9.80
C ASP A 37 -12.08 19.04 -9.68
N GLU A 38 -10.80 18.94 -9.31
CA GLU A 38 -10.13 17.67 -9.06
C GLU A 38 -10.78 16.91 -7.88
N ILE A 39 -11.15 17.60 -6.80
CA ILE A 39 -11.87 16.98 -5.66
C ILE A 39 -13.22 16.41 -6.11
N ARG A 40 -13.96 17.11 -6.96
CA ARG A 40 -15.23 16.59 -7.50
C ARG A 40 -15.01 15.35 -8.34
N MET A 41 -13.95 15.33 -9.16
CA MET A 41 -13.60 14.19 -9.99
C MET A 41 -13.17 12.98 -9.14
N LEU A 42 -12.27 13.17 -8.18
CA LEU A 42 -11.80 12.12 -7.27
C LEU A 42 -12.94 11.54 -6.45
N ARG A 43 -13.87 12.39 -5.98
CA ARG A 43 -15.07 11.93 -5.30
C ARG A 43 -15.94 11.06 -6.23
N GLY A 44 -16.09 11.45 -7.50
CA GLY A 44 -16.78 10.62 -8.48
C GLY A 44 -16.11 9.25 -8.66
N GLN A 45 -14.78 9.21 -8.76
CA GLN A 45 -14.03 7.95 -8.84
C GLN A 45 -14.19 7.09 -7.58
N LEU A 46 -14.24 7.69 -6.38
CA LEU A 46 -14.50 6.96 -5.14
C LEU A 46 -15.91 6.37 -5.09
N GLU A 47 -16.91 7.10 -5.57
CA GLU A 47 -18.29 6.60 -5.67
C GLU A 47 -18.38 5.41 -6.66
N GLU A 48 -17.67 5.47 -7.79
CA GLU A 48 -17.59 4.39 -8.78
C GLU A 48 -16.89 3.14 -8.22
N GLN A 49 -15.70 3.31 -7.63
CA GLN A 49 -14.96 2.21 -6.99
C GLN A 49 -15.77 1.56 -5.86
N GLY A 50 -16.45 2.37 -5.05
CA GLY A 50 -17.33 1.88 -4.00
C GLY A 50 -18.45 0.98 -4.54
N PHE A 51 -19.07 1.38 -5.66
CA PHE A 51 -20.08 0.56 -6.31
C PHE A 51 -19.51 -0.74 -6.87
N GLU A 52 -18.35 -0.70 -7.52
CA GLU A 52 -17.69 -1.89 -8.08
C GLU A 52 -17.33 -2.90 -7.00
N ILE A 53 -16.84 -2.45 -5.85
CA ILE A 53 -16.57 -3.30 -4.69
C ILE A 53 -17.86 -3.96 -4.18
N GLU A 54 -18.94 -3.20 -4.05
CA GLU A 54 -20.23 -3.73 -3.59
C GLU A 54 -20.78 -4.79 -4.57
N ASP A 55 -20.62 -4.56 -5.87
CA ASP A 55 -21.01 -5.46 -6.95
C ASP A 55 -20.17 -6.74 -6.98
N LEU A 56 -18.84 -6.63 -6.84
CA LEU A 56 -17.95 -7.79 -6.68
C LEU A 56 -18.32 -8.63 -5.46
N LYS A 57 -18.61 -7.99 -4.32
CA LYS A 57 -19.04 -8.68 -3.09
C LYS A 57 -20.37 -9.42 -3.29
N ARG A 58 -21.33 -8.82 -4.00
CA ARG A 58 -22.60 -9.47 -4.36
C ARG A 58 -22.34 -10.71 -5.22
N ARG A 59 -21.59 -10.56 -6.32
CA ARG A 59 -21.22 -11.68 -7.19
C ARG A 59 -20.53 -12.81 -6.44
N GLN A 60 -19.57 -12.47 -5.58
CA GLN A 60 -18.87 -13.44 -4.75
C GLN A 60 -19.88 -14.21 -3.88
N ARG A 61 -20.79 -13.52 -3.21
CA ARG A 61 -21.80 -14.16 -2.35
C ARG A 61 -22.71 -15.09 -3.16
N ASP A 62 -23.18 -14.65 -4.32
CA ASP A 62 -24.03 -15.46 -5.19
C ASP A 62 -23.29 -16.72 -5.66
N GLN A 63 -22.01 -16.58 -5.99
CA GLN A 63 -21.15 -17.71 -6.36
C GLN A 63 -20.96 -18.71 -5.20
N TYR A 64 -20.83 -18.24 -3.96
CA TYR A 64 -20.79 -19.12 -2.79
C TYR A 64 -22.11 -19.86 -2.58
N LEU A 65 -23.25 -19.20 -2.81
CA LEU A 65 -24.56 -19.83 -2.67
C LEU A 65 -24.80 -20.90 -3.75
N ASP A 66 -24.38 -20.65 -5.00
CA ASP A 66 -24.46 -21.66 -6.07
C ASP A 66 -23.58 -22.88 -5.77
N LEU A 67 -22.35 -22.66 -5.27
CA LEU A 67 -21.46 -23.76 -4.88
C LEU A 67 -22.06 -24.60 -3.75
N ASP A 68 -22.69 -23.98 -2.76
CA ASP A 68 -23.34 -24.69 -1.65
C ASP A 68 -24.57 -25.48 -2.12
N GLN A 69 -25.39 -24.91 -3.00
CA GLN A 69 -26.55 -25.58 -3.58
C GLN A 69 -26.12 -26.83 -4.36
N ARG A 70 -25.10 -26.70 -5.23
CA ARG A 70 -24.54 -27.82 -6.01
C ARG A 70 -23.92 -28.88 -5.11
N LEU A 71 -23.22 -28.48 -4.05
CA LEU A 71 -22.60 -29.42 -3.12
C LEU A 71 -23.66 -30.16 -2.29
N GLY A 72 -24.75 -29.47 -1.92
CA GLY A 72 -25.93 -30.06 -1.29
C GLY A 72 -26.60 -31.08 -2.20
N GLU A 73 -26.77 -30.77 -3.49
CA GLU A 73 -27.32 -31.69 -4.51
C GLU A 73 -26.43 -32.92 -4.72
N LEU A 74 -25.10 -32.74 -4.75
CA LEU A 74 -24.14 -33.83 -4.87
C LEU A 74 -24.09 -34.68 -3.58
N GLY A 75 -24.25 -34.05 -2.41
CA GLY A 75 -24.24 -34.70 -1.10
C GLY A 75 -25.53 -35.43 -0.73
N THR A 76 -26.68 -35.03 -1.28
CA THR A 76 -27.98 -35.69 -1.05
C THR A 76 -28.34 -36.74 -2.08
N GLY A 77 -27.50 -36.97 -3.10
CA GLY A 77 -27.67 -38.08 -4.05
C GLY A 77 -28.98 -38.07 -4.82
N ALA A 78 -29.62 -36.90 -4.96
CA ALA A 78 -30.87 -36.75 -5.69
C ALA A 78 -30.60 -36.34 -7.13
N SER A 79 -30.46 -37.34 -8.00
CA SER A 79 -30.82 -37.36 -9.42
C SER A 79 -30.67 -36.03 -10.18
N VAL A 80 -29.58 -35.88 -10.94
CA VAL A 80 -29.50 -34.94 -12.05
C VAL A 80 -30.67 -35.22 -13.01
N PRO A 81 -31.57 -34.27 -13.31
CA PRO A 81 -32.42 -34.43 -14.47
C PRO A 81 -31.52 -34.32 -15.71
N GLN A 82 -31.16 -35.47 -16.28
CA GLN A 82 -30.72 -35.53 -17.66
C GLN A 82 -31.87 -35.01 -18.53
N SER A 83 -31.75 -33.79 -19.03
CA SER A 83 -32.44 -33.33 -20.23
C SER A 83 -31.40 -33.00 -21.29
N VAL A 84 -30.82 -34.06 -21.86
CA VAL A 84 -30.41 -34.00 -23.27
C VAL A 84 -31.69 -34.20 -24.10
N PRO A 85 -32.06 -33.26 -24.99
CA PRO A 85 -33.16 -33.47 -25.92
C PRO A 85 -32.85 -34.71 -26.77
N GLY A 86 -33.84 -35.60 -26.86
CA GLY A 86 -33.70 -36.90 -27.51
C GLY A 86 -33.19 -36.79 -28.94
N VAL A 87 -32.12 -37.52 -29.22
CA VAL A 87 -31.88 -38.11 -30.53
C VAL A 87 -32.16 -39.60 -30.37
N SER A 88 -33.42 -39.98 -30.58
CA SER A 88 -33.79 -41.37 -30.80
C SER A 88 -33.27 -41.77 -32.18
N VAL A 89 -32.21 -42.58 -32.22
CA VAL A 89 -31.75 -43.24 -33.43
C VAL A 89 -32.67 -44.45 -33.68
N PRO A 90 -33.42 -44.53 -34.79
CA PRO A 90 -34.15 -45.74 -35.17
C PRO A 90 -33.19 -46.81 -35.75
N PRO A 91 -33.50 -48.11 -35.63
CA PRO A 91 -32.66 -49.17 -36.18
C PRO A 91 -32.73 -49.22 -37.71
N VAL A 92 -31.61 -49.61 -38.29
CA VAL A 92 -31.27 -49.64 -39.72
C VAL A 92 -32.33 -50.33 -40.59
N GLY A 93 -32.82 -49.60 -41.59
CA GLY A 93 -33.53 -50.08 -42.76
C GLY A 93 -33.11 -49.23 -43.97
N ASP A 94 -32.81 -49.92 -45.07
CA ASP A 94 -32.11 -49.50 -46.28
C ASP A 94 -32.43 -48.11 -46.91
N ALA A 95 -31.41 -47.59 -47.60
CA ALA A 95 -31.43 -46.67 -48.75
C ALA A 95 -31.41 -45.13 -48.58
N ALA A 96 -30.40 -44.55 -49.24
CA ALA A 96 -30.31 -43.24 -49.93
C ALA A 96 -29.77 -42.00 -49.18
N ALA A 97 -28.47 -41.76 -49.39
CA ALA A 97 -27.78 -40.46 -49.49
C ALA A 97 -28.42 -39.57 -50.62
N PRO A 98 -28.28 -38.22 -50.65
CA PRO A 98 -26.96 -37.55 -50.64
C PRO A 98 -26.81 -36.18 -49.93
N ALA A 99 -25.55 -35.93 -49.55
CA ALA A 99 -24.75 -34.70 -49.63
C ALA A 99 -25.25 -33.38 -48.99
N ALA A 100 -24.45 -32.84 -48.05
CA ALA A 100 -23.48 -31.78 -48.38
C ALA A 100 -22.57 -31.40 -47.20
N LEU A 101 -21.25 -31.56 -47.43
CA LEU A 101 -20.15 -30.61 -47.19
C LEU A 101 -20.01 -29.91 -45.83
N GLY A 102 -18.86 -30.15 -45.16
CA GLY A 102 -18.17 -29.06 -44.47
C GLY A 102 -17.32 -29.40 -43.25
N ALA A 103 -16.05 -29.74 -43.51
CA ALA A 103 -14.86 -29.36 -42.73
C ALA A 103 -14.68 -29.75 -41.23
N THR A 104 -13.75 -30.68 -41.02
CA THR A 104 -12.75 -30.75 -39.92
C THR A 104 -11.89 -29.46 -39.85
N PRO A 105 -11.08 -29.14 -38.79
CA PRO A 105 -10.36 -30.09 -37.92
C PRO A 105 -10.12 -29.71 -36.43
N ALA A 106 -9.71 -30.74 -35.68
CA ALA A 106 -8.67 -30.82 -34.63
C ALA A 106 -8.31 -29.60 -33.76
N THR A 107 -8.20 -29.83 -32.44
CA THR A 107 -6.90 -30.08 -31.76
C THR A 107 -7.14 -30.30 -30.27
N GLY A 108 -6.93 -31.53 -29.82
CA GLY A 108 -6.76 -31.86 -28.40
C GLY A 108 -5.29 -31.77 -28.05
N ALA A 109 -4.97 -31.01 -27.00
CA ALA A 109 -3.66 -31.03 -26.37
C ALA A 109 -3.84 -31.48 -24.91
N THR A 110 -3.39 -32.70 -24.65
CA THR A 110 -3.17 -33.29 -23.33
C THR A 110 -1.92 -32.68 -22.72
N VAL A 111 -1.98 -32.17 -21.48
CA VAL A 111 -0.81 -32.09 -20.60
C VAL A 111 -1.20 -32.57 -19.21
N ALA A 112 -0.64 -33.73 -18.86
CA ALA A 112 -0.61 -34.27 -17.52
C ALA A 112 0.33 -33.44 -16.63
N VAL A 113 -0.01 -33.28 -15.36
CA VAL A 113 0.91 -32.78 -14.33
C VAL A 113 1.04 -33.83 -13.22
N PRO A 114 2.28 -34.23 -12.84
CA PRO A 114 2.55 -35.40 -12.01
C PRO A 114 2.43 -35.09 -10.50
N VAL A 115 2.11 -36.13 -9.73
CA VAL A 115 2.17 -36.15 -8.26
C VAL A 115 3.62 -36.35 -7.81
N ILE A 116 4.15 -35.50 -6.91
CA ILE A 116 5.32 -35.82 -6.07
C ILE A 116 5.14 -35.23 -4.66
N ARG A 117 5.31 -36.12 -3.67
CA ARG A 117 5.24 -35.90 -2.21
C ARG A 117 6.54 -35.25 -1.71
N PRO A 118 6.51 -34.37 -0.67
CA PRO A 118 7.72 -34.04 0.04
C PRO A 118 7.99 -35.02 1.20
N ASP A 119 9.26 -35.43 1.22
CA ASP A 119 10.01 -36.31 2.11
C ASP A 119 10.28 -35.67 3.49
N VAL A 120 10.53 -36.51 4.51
CA VAL A 120 10.70 -36.13 5.92
C VAL A 120 12.17 -36.14 6.37
N GLY A 121 12.63 -34.98 6.89
CA GLY A 121 13.68 -34.82 7.93
C GLY A 121 15.05 -34.32 7.45
N PRO A 122 16.01 -33.98 8.37
CA PRO A 122 15.87 -33.72 9.82
C PRO A 122 16.68 -32.50 10.35
N ALA A 123 16.65 -32.34 11.69
CA ALA A 123 17.69 -31.80 12.58
C ALA A 123 17.70 -30.30 12.95
N THR A 124 17.31 -30.05 14.20
CA THR A 124 17.70 -28.94 15.07
C THR A 124 19.10 -29.17 15.67
N PRO A 125 19.92 -28.12 15.83
CA PRO A 125 20.95 -28.10 16.87
C PRO A 125 20.49 -27.28 18.08
N VAL A 126 20.50 -27.95 19.24
CA VAL A 126 20.48 -27.34 20.58
C VAL A 126 21.88 -26.81 20.89
N ALA A 127 21.98 -25.59 21.43
CA ALA A 127 23.19 -25.10 22.06
C ALA A 127 22.87 -24.73 23.52
N THR A 128 23.47 -25.50 24.42
CA THR A 128 23.48 -25.35 25.87
C THR A 128 24.80 -24.70 26.31
N ALA A 129 24.72 -23.63 27.10
CA ALA A 129 25.72 -23.17 28.07
C ALA A 129 24.93 -22.33 29.10
N GLY A 130 24.71 -22.72 30.35
CA GLY A 130 25.69 -23.03 31.40
C GLY A 130 26.10 -21.72 32.09
N ALA A 131 25.25 -21.17 32.99
CA ALA A 131 25.46 -21.10 34.45
C ALA A 131 26.61 -20.12 34.84
N GLN A 132 26.58 -19.20 35.80
CA GLN A 132 26.07 -19.07 37.18
C GLN A 132 26.16 -17.54 37.48
N ASP A 133 25.33 -16.85 38.27
CA ASP A 133 25.41 -16.74 39.73
C ASP A 133 24.64 -15.45 40.13
N LEU A 134 23.72 -15.54 41.10
CA LEU A 134 23.18 -14.45 41.93
C LEU A 134 23.64 -14.81 43.36
N PRO A 135 24.00 -13.89 44.29
CA PRO A 135 23.21 -12.68 44.62
C PRO A 135 24.02 -11.47 45.18
N ALA A 136 23.43 -10.27 45.25
CA ALA A 136 23.67 -9.31 46.35
C ALA A 136 22.74 -8.08 46.27
N VAL A 137 21.84 -7.98 47.24
CA VAL A 137 21.25 -6.71 47.70
C VAL A 137 22.20 -6.12 48.75
N SER A 138 22.70 -4.90 48.51
CA SER A 138 23.23 -3.90 49.45
C SER A 138 23.76 -2.76 48.57
N GLU A 139 23.66 -1.47 48.86
CA GLU A 139 23.02 -0.66 49.89
C GLU A 139 23.07 0.76 49.28
N ARG A 140 22.08 1.61 49.57
CA ARG A 140 22.18 3.05 49.31
C ARG A 140 23.17 3.64 50.32
N PRO A 141 24.22 4.38 49.90
CA PRO A 141 24.83 5.39 50.74
C PRO A 141 24.27 6.77 50.35
N ASP A 142 23.46 7.32 51.25
CA ASP A 142 23.26 8.75 51.40
C ASP A 142 24.61 9.38 51.79
N ALA A 143 25.07 10.38 51.03
CA ALA A 143 25.99 11.38 51.53
C ALA A 143 25.86 12.66 50.70
N ALA A 144 25.50 13.73 51.40
CA ALA A 144 25.10 15.02 50.87
C ALA A 144 26.27 15.86 50.32
N SER A 145 25.85 16.79 49.45
CA SER A 145 26.44 18.11 49.19
C SER A 145 27.68 18.21 48.31
N ALA A 146 27.42 18.64 47.06
CA ALA A 146 28.11 19.81 46.51
C ALA A 146 27.14 20.61 45.65
N VAL A 147 26.66 21.75 46.18
CA VAL A 147 26.08 22.82 45.37
C VAL A 147 27.21 23.40 44.54
N THR A 148 27.35 22.91 43.31
CA THR A 148 28.17 23.55 42.28
C THR A 148 27.22 24.21 41.29
N SER A 149 27.35 25.53 41.21
CA SER A 149 26.81 26.47 40.24
C SER A 149 25.93 25.89 39.11
N ILE A 150 24.70 26.37 39.02
CA ILE A 150 23.91 26.35 37.78
C ILE A 150 24.69 27.14 36.72
N ALA A 151 25.51 26.42 35.97
CA ALA A 151 25.83 26.82 34.61
C ALA A 151 24.53 26.75 33.82
N ALA A 152 24.20 27.85 33.13
CA ALA A 152 23.10 27.92 32.18
C ALA A 152 23.05 26.65 31.31
N PRO A 153 21.86 26.19 30.88
CA PRO A 153 21.74 25.03 30.03
C PRO A 153 22.47 25.33 28.72
N GLN A 154 23.73 24.90 28.62
CA GLN A 154 24.34 24.69 27.32
C GLN A 154 23.70 23.42 26.79
N ALA A 155 22.50 23.61 26.24
CA ALA A 155 22.00 22.80 25.16
C ALA A 155 23.03 22.91 24.03
N THR A 156 24.08 22.10 24.10
CA THR A 156 24.76 21.66 22.88
C THR A 156 23.81 20.68 22.24
N THR A 157 22.75 21.21 21.62
CA THR A 157 22.08 20.50 20.55
C THR A 157 23.13 20.32 19.47
N SER A 158 23.72 19.14 19.42
CA SER A 158 24.37 18.65 18.23
C SER A 158 23.28 18.51 17.17
N VAL A 159 22.83 19.61 16.58
CA VAL A 159 22.08 19.58 15.34
C VAL A 159 23.09 19.16 14.28
N THR A 160 23.38 17.86 14.25
CA THR A 160 23.68 17.22 12.98
C THR A 160 22.37 17.30 12.24
N THR A 161 22.19 18.37 11.46
CA THR A 161 21.09 18.49 10.53
C THR A 161 21.17 17.23 9.68
N ALA A 162 20.29 16.26 9.94
CA ALA A 162 20.10 15.17 9.02
C ALA A 162 19.87 15.83 7.68
N THR A 163 20.75 15.57 6.72
CA THR A 163 20.51 16.07 5.37
C THR A 163 19.16 15.52 4.93
N PRO A 164 18.28 16.35 4.35
CA PRO A 164 16.93 15.95 3.98
C PRO A 164 16.92 14.70 3.09
N GLU A 165 17.97 14.48 2.30
CA GLU A 165 18.15 13.27 1.49
C GLU A 165 18.27 11.97 2.31
N MET A 166 18.92 11.99 3.47
CA MET A 166 19.07 10.79 4.31
C MET A 166 17.77 10.46 5.05
N GLU A 167 17.05 11.49 5.50
CA GLU A 167 15.73 11.34 6.11
C GLU A 167 14.76 10.72 5.10
N GLN A 168 14.71 11.30 3.89
CA GLN A 168 13.87 10.82 2.79
C GLN A 168 14.20 9.36 2.45
N ALA A 169 15.48 9.01 2.29
CA ALA A 169 15.90 7.66 1.93
C ALA A 169 15.52 6.61 3.00
N ALA A 170 15.68 6.95 4.29
CA ALA A 170 15.29 6.06 5.38
C ALA A 170 13.77 5.85 5.43
N TYR A 171 13.00 6.92 5.19
CA TYR A 171 11.55 6.87 5.10
C TYR A 171 11.09 6.02 3.90
N ASP A 172 11.63 6.25 2.71
CA ASP A 172 11.29 5.51 1.49
C ASP A 172 11.59 4.01 1.62
N ALA A 173 12.70 3.63 2.26
CA ALA A 173 13.05 2.23 2.50
C ALA A 173 12.02 1.51 3.39
N ALA A 174 11.57 2.17 4.47
CA ALA A 174 10.52 1.65 5.35
C ALA A 174 9.18 1.56 4.60
N PHE A 175 8.85 2.59 3.82
CA PHE A 175 7.61 2.65 3.05
C PHE A 175 7.56 1.61 1.92
N GLN A 176 8.69 1.31 1.28
CA GLN A 176 8.78 0.22 0.31
C GLN A 176 8.40 -1.11 0.97
N SER A 177 8.90 -1.38 2.17
CA SER A 177 8.56 -2.60 2.91
C SER A 177 7.06 -2.69 3.22
N LEU A 178 6.41 -1.56 3.50
CA LEU A 178 4.95 -1.50 3.71
C LEU A 178 4.20 -1.86 2.43
N ARG A 179 4.63 -1.32 1.28
CA ARG A 179 4.06 -1.63 -0.04
C ARG A 179 4.25 -3.09 -0.43
N ASP A 180 5.35 -3.71 0.00
CA ASP A 180 5.64 -5.13 -0.19
C ASP A 180 4.91 -6.04 0.81
N LEU A 181 3.98 -5.50 1.63
CA LEU A 181 3.24 -6.21 2.68
C LEU A 181 4.12 -6.82 3.77
N ARG A 182 5.36 -6.33 3.90
CA ARG A 182 6.32 -6.76 4.92
C ARG A 182 6.19 -5.89 6.16
N TYR A 183 5.04 -6.00 6.82
CA TYR A 183 4.66 -5.19 7.98
C TYR A 183 5.68 -5.23 9.14
N ALA A 184 6.29 -6.39 9.38
CA ALA A 184 7.33 -6.55 10.40
C ALA A 184 8.63 -5.77 10.08
N ASP A 185 8.99 -5.65 8.80
CA ASP A 185 10.15 -4.87 8.37
C ASP A 185 9.81 -3.37 8.31
N ALA A 186 8.60 -3.04 7.83
CA ALA A 186 8.09 -1.67 7.80
C ALA A 186 8.00 -1.05 9.20
N SER A 187 7.42 -1.78 10.16
CA SER A 187 7.29 -1.32 11.55
C SER A 187 8.65 -1.06 12.21
N ARG A 188 9.66 -1.91 11.98
CA ARG A 188 11.03 -1.64 12.43
C ARG A 188 11.61 -0.40 11.75
N GLY A 189 11.50 -0.31 10.42
CA GLY A 189 12.01 0.83 9.64
C GLY A 189 11.44 2.17 10.10
N PHE A 190 10.13 2.25 10.35
CA PHE A 190 9.50 3.48 10.87
C PHE A 190 9.89 3.76 12.33
N GLN A 191 10.06 2.74 13.18
CA GLN A 191 10.58 2.95 14.55
C GLN A 191 12.02 3.47 14.55
N ASP A 192 12.88 2.94 13.68
CA ASP A 192 14.25 3.40 13.50
C ASP A 192 14.26 4.84 12.96
N PHE A 193 13.41 5.14 11.97
CA PHE A 193 13.24 6.49 11.45
C PHE A 193 12.86 7.48 12.56
N LEU A 194 11.89 7.15 13.42
CA LEU A 194 11.46 8.04 14.51
C LEU A 194 12.51 8.20 15.62
N ARG A 195 13.36 7.20 15.84
CA ARG A 195 14.48 7.31 16.78
C ARG A 195 15.60 8.20 16.25
N GLN A 196 15.86 8.14 14.95
CA GLN A 196 16.97 8.84 14.32
C GLN A 196 16.60 10.24 13.82
N TYR A 197 15.34 10.42 13.42
CA TYR A 197 14.80 11.61 12.77
C TYR A 197 13.51 12.07 13.46
N GLY A 198 13.53 12.13 14.80
CA GLY A 198 12.36 12.51 15.61
C GLY A 198 11.86 13.95 15.36
N ASP A 199 12.76 14.86 14.96
CA ASP A 199 12.45 16.25 14.59
C ASP A 199 12.15 16.43 13.09
N SER A 200 12.13 15.34 12.31
CA SER A 200 11.88 15.42 10.88
C SER A 200 10.46 15.86 10.57
N ALA A 201 10.28 16.61 9.48
CA ALA A 201 8.95 16.92 8.94
C ALA A 201 8.16 15.65 8.57
N LEU A 202 8.85 14.53 8.32
CA LEU A 202 8.24 13.23 8.01
C LEU A 202 7.89 12.42 9.26
N ALA A 203 8.29 12.83 10.47
CA ALA A 203 8.08 12.06 11.70
C ALA A 203 6.59 11.81 11.99
N GLY A 204 5.73 12.81 11.80
CA GLY A 204 4.28 12.62 11.96
C GLY A 204 3.70 11.61 10.95
N ASN A 205 4.24 11.59 9.73
CA ASN A 205 3.83 10.65 8.70
C ASN A 205 4.33 9.23 8.99
N ALA A 206 5.57 9.09 9.43
CA ALA A 206 6.13 7.82 9.88
C ALA A 206 5.37 7.22 11.07
N GLN A 207 4.87 8.04 12.01
CA GLN A 207 4.00 7.57 13.09
C GLN A 207 2.67 7.01 12.58
N TYR A 208 2.08 7.65 11.56
CA TYR A 208 0.85 7.16 10.94
C TYR A 208 1.06 5.77 10.31
N TRP A 209 2.08 5.62 9.47
CA TRP A 209 2.38 4.32 8.84
C TRP A 209 2.84 3.25 9.82
N LEU A 210 3.50 3.64 10.91
CA LEU A 210 3.83 2.72 11.98
C LEU A 210 2.56 2.08 12.56
N GLY A 211 1.49 2.86 12.77
CA GLY A 211 0.20 2.34 13.22
C GLY A 211 -0.46 1.39 12.23
N GLU A 212 -0.35 1.68 10.93
CA GLU A 212 -0.86 0.83 9.85
C GLU A 212 -0.05 -0.48 9.68
N SER A 213 1.21 -0.49 10.14
CA SER A 213 2.12 -1.63 10.01
C SER A 213 1.99 -2.69 11.12
N TYR A 214 0.96 -2.61 11.97
CA TYR A 214 0.71 -3.55 13.07
C TYR A 214 -0.48 -4.48 12.82
#